data_AF-A0A836JFJ7-F1
#
_entry.id   AF-A0A836JFJ7-F1
#
_cell.length_a   1.000
_cell.length_b   1.000
_cell.length_c   1.000
_cell.angle_alpha   90.00
_cell.angle_beta   90.00
_cell.angle_gamma   90.00
#
_symmetry.space_group_name_H-M   'P 1'
#
loop_
_entity.id
_entity.type
_entity.pdbx_description
1 polymer ?
#
loop_
_entity_poly.entity_id
_entity_poly.type
_entity_poly.pdbx_seq_one_letter_code
_entity_poly.pdbx_strand_id
1 'polypeptide(L)'
;DGRIFITVPNIKARASPASLTTVTNKTGLGGPILRPYPDWNWHNSSCDGIINVYRIDIRCNHLFVMDDGKIGTDQICNPKLLIFNLKGDRLVKNIHIPIADKMGLLVTPLVYIPNETCMQFLDKMIVFMTDAGDSSLVVYNSFTNSMCRVESDYMKPTDSSFSIAGENFTYVGGIFSITILNDGKCLCILNNRYYL
;
A
#
# COMPACT_ATOMS: atom_id res chain seq x y z
N ASP A 1 -13.09 15.10 -1.38
CA ASP A 1 -13.29 16.36 -0.64
C ASP A 1 -12.11 17.33 -0.75
N GLY A 2 -11.25 17.20 -1.77
CA GLY A 2 -10.11 18.10 -2.01
C GLY A 2 -8.86 17.82 -1.15
N ARG A 3 -8.89 16.82 -0.25
CA ARG A 3 -7.70 16.43 0.51
C ARG A 3 -6.66 15.75 -0.38
N ILE A 4 -5.39 16.06 -0.10
CA ILE A 4 -4.23 15.41 -0.70
C ILE A 4 -3.59 14.55 0.39
N PHE A 5 -3.42 13.26 0.10
CA PHE A 5 -2.77 12.30 0.98
C PHE A 5 -1.30 12.12 0.58
N ILE A 6 -0.43 12.04 1.58
CA ILE A 6 1.00 11.79 1.39
C ILE A 6 1.43 10.69 2.35
N THR A 7 2.06 9.65 1.80
CA THR A 7 2.74 8.62 2.58
C THR A 7 4.21 8.98 2.75
N VAL A 8 4.75 8.72 3.93
CA VAL A 8 6.15 8.99 4.29
C VAL A 8 6.73 7.74 4.92
N PRO A 9 7.06 6.70 4.13
CA PRO A 9 7.51 5.42 4.64
C PRO A 9 8.88 5.50 5.32
N ASN A 10 9.05 4.77 6.42
CA ASN A 10 10.28 4.62 7.18
C ASN A 10 11.15 3.47 6.63
N ILE A 11 11.73 3.69 5.44
CA ILE A 11 12.42 2.65 4.65
C ILE A 11 13.73 2.15 5.27
N LYS A 12 14.50 3.03 5.93
CA LYS A 12 15.81 2.69 6.51
C LYS A 12 15.79 2.65 8.04
N ALA A 13 15.13 3.63 8.63
CA ALA A 13 14.99 3.80 10.07
C ALA A 13 13.77 4.70 10.33
N ARG A 14 13.40 4.83 11.60
CA ARG A 14 12.36 5.77 12.03
C ARG A 14 12.83 7.22 11.83
N ALA A 15 12.36 7.85 10.76
CA ALA A 15 12.65 9.23 10.40
C ALA A 15 11.38 10.09 10.36
N SER A 16 10.24 9.51 9.95
CA SER A 16 8.96 10.20 9.94
C SER A 16 8.15 9.91 11.21
N PRO A 17 7.59 10.93 11.87
CA PRO A 17 6.69 10.73 13.02
C PRO A 17 5.31 10.21 12.62
N ALA A 18 4.92 10.33 11.35
CA ALA A 18 3.66 9.81 10.82
C ALA A 18 3.85 9.32 9.38
N SER A 19 3.56 8.05 9.12
CA SER A 19 3.78 7.46 7.79
C SER A 19 2.62 7.71 6.82
N LEU A 20 1.48 8.19 7.32
CA LEU A 20 0.32 8.59 6.52
C LEU A 20 -0.17 9.97 6.96
N THR A 21 -0.26 10.88 6.01
CA THR A 21 -0.55 12.29 6.27
C THR A 21 -1.49 12.90 5.23
N THR A 22 -2.03 14.07 5.56
CA THR A 22 -2.75 14.96 4.65
C THR A 22 -2.07 16.31 4.58
N VAL A 23 -2.15 16.97 3.42
CA VAL A 23 -1.64 18.33 3.23
C VAL A 23 -2.58 19.35 3.88
N THR A 24 -2.03 20.27 4.67
CA THR A 24 -2.80 21.38 5.26
C THR A 24 -2.73 22.63 4.38
N ASN A 25 -3.55 23.63 4.69
CA ASN A 25 -3.50 24.95 4.06
C ASN A 25 -2.40 25.87 4.63
N LYS A 26 -1.58 25.38 5.58
CA LYS A 26 -0.48 26.13 6.18
C LYS A 26 0.81 25.83 5.44
N THR A 27 1.64 26.85 5.25
CA THR A 27 2.95 26.73 4.59
C THR A 27 4.04 27.07 5.60
N GLY A 28 5.00 26.15 5.76
CA GLY A 28 6.23 26.37 6.51
C GLY A 28 7.39 26.75 5.60
N LEU A 29 8.60 26.81 6.16
CA LEU A 29 9.81 27.21 5.42
C LEU A 29 10.13 26.29 4.23
N GLY A 30 9.78 24.99 4.31
CA GLY A 30 10.05 23.99 3.28
C GLY A 30 8.85 23.64 2.38
N GLY A 31 7.72 24.35 2.51
CA GLY A 31 6.50 24.07 1.76
C GLY A 31 5.28 23.76 2.65
N PRO A 32 4.22 23.16 2.07
CA PRO A 32 2.98 22.85 2.80
C PRO A 32 3.21 21.95 4.01
N ILE A 33 2.57 22.28 5.13
CA ILE A 33 2.67 21.50 6.36
C ILE A 33 1.79 20.25 6.25
N LEU A 34 2.34 19.12 6.65
CA LEU A 34 1.63 17.83 6.72
C LEU A 34 0.98 17.64 8.09
N ARG A 35 -0.20 17.03 8.10
CA ARG A 35 -0.91 16.61 9.31
C ARG A 35 -1.13 15.09 9.26
N PRO A 36 -0.83 14.35 10.34
CA PRO A 36 -1.11 12.91 10.38
C PRO A 36 -2.57 12.61 10.12
N TYR A 37 -2.81 11.51 9.42
CA TYR A 37 -4.15 11.02 9.17
C TYR A 37 -4.39 9.68 9.90
N PRO A 38 -5.60 9.46 10.45
CA PRO A 38 -6.64 10.47 10.73
C PRO A 38 -6.19 11.55 11.72
N ASP A 39 -5.41 11.14 12.71
CA ASP A 39 -4.86 11.99 13.78
C ASP A 39 -3.66 11.30 14.44
N TRP A 40 -3.04 11.95 15.42
CA TRP A 40 -1.86 11.43 16.13
C TRP A 40 -2.09 10.13 16.91
N ASN A 41 -3.33 9.80 17.27
CA ASN A 41 -3.61 8.56 18.02
C ASN A 41 -3.33 7.33 17.16
N TRP A 42 -3.35 7.46 15.83
CA TRP A 42 -2.98 6.40 14.91
C TRP A 42 -1.47 6.24 14.71
N HIS A 43 -0.64 7.16 15.20
CA HIS A 43 0.83 7.15 15.00
C HIS A 43 1.57 6.99 16.33
N ASN A 44 1.08 6.08 17.18
CA ASN A 44 1.54 5.87 18.56
C ASN A 44 2.46 4.64 18.75
N SER A 45 2.91 4.00 17.65
CA SER A 45 3.72 2.77 17.64
C SER A 45 3.05 1.51 18.22
N SER A 46 1.75 1.54 18.53
CA SER A 46 0.97 0.33 18.84
C SER A 46 0.61 -0.43 17.55
N CYS A 47 0.49 -1.76 17.64
CA CYS A 47 0.01 -2.58 16.53
C CYS A 47 -1.47 -2.36 16.19
N ASP A 48 -2.23 -1.66 17.04
CA ASP A 48 -3.57 -1.18 16.72
C ASP A 48 -3.56 0.08 15.82
N GLY A 49 -2.45 0.82 15.81
CA GLY A 49 -2.25 2.02 15.01
C GLY A 49 -1.62 1.73 13.65
N ILE A 50 -1.16 2.77 12.96
CA ILE A 50 -0.40 2.70 11.71
C ILE A 50 1.09 2.66 12.05
N ILE A 51 1.80 1.64 11.57
CA ILE A 51 3.25 1.55 11.72
C ILE A 51 3.92 2.23 10.53
N ASN A 52 3.71 1.72 9.31
CA ASN A 52 4.44 2.19 8.15
C ASN A 52 3.71 1.92 6.84
N VAL A 53 3.47 2.98 6.07
CA VAL A 53 2.64 2.93 4.86
C VAL A 53 3.49 3.31 3.65
N TYR A 54 3.59 2.39 2.68
CA TYR A 54 4.23 2.68 1.39
C TYR A 54 3.24 3.33 0.42
N ARG A 55 2.14 2.64 0.12
CA ARG A 55 1.11 3.14 -0.80
C ARG A 55 -0.29 2.96 -0.23
N ILE A 56 -1.19 3.74 -0.83
CA ILE A 56 -2.62 3.77 -0.54
C ILE A 56 -3.40 3.60 -1.84
N ASP A 57 -4.66 3.20 -1.72
CA ASP A 57 -5.65 3.28 -2.80
C ASP A 57 -6.92 3.98 -2.28
N ILE A 58 -7.63 4.69 -3.15
CA ILE A 58 -8.89 5.34 -2.81
C ILE A 58 -9.96 4.88 -3.79
N ARG A 59 -10.96 4.17 -3.26
CA ARG A 59 -12.14 3.73 -4.03
C ARG A 59 -13.40 3.94 -3.21
N CYS A 60 -14.48 4.36 -3.86
CA CYS A 60 -15.79 4.50 -3.23
C CYS A 60 -15.81 5.35 -1.94
N ASN A 61 -15.04 6.45 -1.91
CA ASN A 61 -14.85 7.30 -0.72
C ASN A 61 -14.31 6.55 0.51
N HIS A 62 -13.51 5.52 0.27
CA HIS A 62 -12.76 4.78 1.29
C HIS A 62 -11.28 4.78 0.94
N LEU A 63 -10.46 4.98 1.95
CA LEU A 63 -9.01 4.94 1.86
C LEU A 63 -8.52 3.57 2.33
N PHE A 64 -7.78 2.90 1.48
CA PHE A 64 -7.13 1.64 1.72
C PHE A 64 -5.66 1.88 2.01
N VAL A 65 -5.24 1.51 3.20
CA VAL A 65 -3.91 1.78 3.73
C VAL A 65 -3.19 0.45 3.91
N MET A 66 -2.16 0.23 3.09
CA MET A 66 -1.29 -0.93 3.23
C MET A 66 -0.21 -0.61 4.26
N ASP A 67 -0.40 -1.09 5.49
CA ASP A 67 0.58 -1.01 6.57
C ASP A 67 1.42 -2.29 6.57
N ASP A 68 2.71 -2.16 6.24
CA ASP A 68 3.63 -3.30 6.18
C ASP A 68 4.14 -3.75 7.55
N GLY A 69 3.87 -2.97 8.59
CA GLY A 69 4.29 -3.27 9.96
C GLY A 69 5.80 -3.18 10.18
N LYS A 70 6.57 -2.62 9.24
CA LYS A 70 8.03 -2.57 9.28
C LYS A 70 8.58 -1.17 9.51
N ILE A 71 9.74 -1.09 10.17
CA ILE A 71 10.56 0.12 10.20
C ILE A 71 11.98 -0.31 9.85
N GLY A 72 12.50 0.18 8.72
CA GLY A 72 13.73 -0.41 8.17
C GLY A 72 13.53 -1.89 7.85
N THR A 73 14.39 -2.73 8.41
CA THR A 73 14.30 -4.19 8.32
C THR A 73 13.50 -4.83 9.46
N ASP A 74 13.17 -4.06 10.50
CA ASP A 74 12.59 -4.59 11.72
C ASP A 74 11.07 -4.77 11.57
N GLN A 75 10.58 -5.98 11.78
CA GLN A 75 9.15 -6.27 11.83
C GLN A 75 8.62 -5.88 13.22
N ILE A 76 7.87 -4.79 13.28
CA ILE A 76 7.29 -4.26 14.53
C ILE A 76 5.93 -4.91 14.82
N CYS A 77 5.10 -5.05 13.80
CA CYS A 77 3.74 -5.61 13.89
C CYS A 77 3.44 -6.46 12.65
N ASN A 78 2.42 -7.31 12.71
CA ASN A 78 1.95 -7.98 11.50
C ASN A 78 1.43 -6.97 10.46
N PRO A 79 1.67 -7.22 9.16
CA PRO A 79 1.13 -6.36 8.12
C PRO A 79 -0.39 -6.44 8.10
N LYS A 80 -1.01 -5.34 7.70
CA LYS A 80 -2.47 -5.21 7.70
C LYS A 80 -2.94 -4.22 6.64
N LEU A 81 -4.15 -4.46 6.17
CA LEU A 81 -4.88 -3.53 5.32
C LEU A 81 -5.95 -2.83 6.17
N LEU A 82 -5.77 -1.52 6.38
CA LEU A 82 -6.73 -0.68 7.08
C LEU A 82 -7.62 0.03 6.06
N ILE A 83 -8.93 0.02 6.28
CA ILE A 83 -9.90 0.66 5.41
C ILE A 83 -10.62 1.74 6.20
N PHE A 84 -10.44 2.99 5.80
CA PHE A 84 -11.07 4.15 6.41
C PHE A 84 -12.19 4.69 5.54
N ASN A 85 -13.34 4.98 6.13
CA ASN A 85 -14.36 5.79 5.47
C ASN A 85 -13.96 7.27 5.53
N LEU A 86 -13.77 7.87 4.35
CA LEU A 86 -13.29 9.25 4.23
C LEU A 86 -14.33 10.31 4.63
N LYS A 87 -15.62 9.97 4.73
CA LYS A 87 -16.66 10.94 5.14
C LYS A 87 -16.51 11.35 6.61
N GLY A 88 -16.03 10.44 7.46
CA GLY A 88 -15.88 10.68 8.89
C GLY A 88 -14.51 10.31 9.45
N ASP A 89 -13.57 9.93 8.59
CA ASP A 89 -12.21 9.48 8.91
C ASP A 89 -12.18 8.33 9.94
N ARG A 90 -13.12 7.39 9.81
CA ARG A 90 -13.27 6.25 10.72
C ARG A 90 -12.79 4.97 10.06
N LEU A 91 -12.04 4.17 10.81
CA LEU A 91 -11.75 2.79 10.41
C LEU A 91 -13.07 2.02 10.30
N VAL A 92 -13.30 1.35 9.17
CA VAL A 92 -14.47 0.50 8.93
C VAL A 92 -14.11 -0.97 8.75
N LYS A 93 -12.86 -1.29 8.42
CA LYS A 93 -12.38 -2.68 8.32
C LYS A 93 -10.87 -2.72 8.57
N ASN A 94 -10.42 -3.69 9.35
CA ASN A 94 -9.00 -4.00 9.57
C ASN A 94 -8.78 -5.47 9.17
N ILE A 95 -7.93 -5.70 8.18
CA ILE A 95 -7.65 -7.03 7.64
C ILE A 95 -6.21 -7.37 7.97
N HIS A 96 -6.04 -8.34 8.87
CA HIS A 96 -4.73 -8.86 9.22
C HIS A 96 -4.23 -9.78 8.12
N ILE A 97 -3.00 -9.56 7.68
CA ILE A 97 -2.35 -10.36 6.65
C ILE A 97 -1.38 -11.30 7.38
N PRO A 98 -1.63 -12.62 7.37
CA PRO A 98 -0.75 -13.55 8.05
C PRO A 98 0.64 -13.48 7.42
N ILE A 99 1.66 -13.26 8.24
CA ILE A 99 3.04 -13.43 7.81
C ILE A 99 3.24 -14.95 7.64
N ALA A 100 3.57 -15.39 6.43
CA ALA A 100 4.11 -16.74 6.23
C ALA A 100 5.54 -16.78 6.78
N ASP A 101 6.24 -17.92 6.74
CA ASP A 101 7.65 -17.99 7.17
C ASP A 101 8.61 -17.01 6.44
N LYS A 102 8.14 -16.35 5.37
CA LYS A 102 8.89 -15.35 4.59
C LYS A 102 8.55 -13.92 5.01
N MET A 103 9.60 -13.12 5.26
CA MET A 103 9.52 -11.71 5.67
C MET A 103 9.29 -10.76 4.48
N GLY A 104 8.17 -10.89 3.78
CA GLY A 104 7.82 -10.05 2.63
C GLY A 104 7.68 -8.54 2.92
N LEU A 105 7.63 -7.72 1.86
CA LEU A 105 7.42 -6.26 1.93
C LEU A 105 6.17 -5.91 1.12
N LEU A 106 5.04 -5.75 1.79
CA LEU A 106 3.77 -5.40 1.15
C LEU A 106 3.71 -3.90 0.86
N VAL A 107 3.58 -3.54 -0.42
CA VAL A 107 3.76 -2.17 -0.89
C VAL A 107 2.46 -1.57 -1.41
N THR A 108 1.93 -2.12 -2.52
CA THR A 108 0.84 -1.50 -3.28
C THR A 108 -0.46 -2.26 -3.05
N PRO A 109 -1.47 -1.66 -2.39
CA PRO A 109 -2.83 -2.14 -2.49
C PRO A 109 -3.46 -1.64 -3.80
N LEU A 110 -4.21 -2.50 -4.48
CA LEU A 110 -5.04 -2.18 -5.63
C LEU A 110 -6.41 -2.81 -5.42
N VAL A 111 -7.45 -1.99 -5.35
CA VAL A 111 -8.81 -2.43 -5.06
C VAL A 111 -9.59 -2.60 -6.36
N TYR A 112 -10.06 -3.81 -6.58
CA TYR A 112 -11.00 -4.16 -7.64
C TYR A 112 -12.40 -4.31 -7.07
N ILE A 113 -13.36 -3.62 -7.67
CA ILE A 113 -14.79 -3.70 -7.32
C ILE A 113 -15.53 -4.16 -8.56
N PRO A 114 -16.05 -5.40 -8.58
CA PRO A 114 -16.81 -5.91 -9.72
C PRO A 114 -17.97 -4.97 -10.10
N ASN A 115 -18.11 -4.69 -11.40
CA ASN A 115 -19.11 -3.77 -11.97
C ASN A 115 -19.03 -2.32 -11.44
N GLU A 116 -17.95 -1.96 -10.74
CA GLU A 116 -17.70 -0.63 -10.17
C GLU A 116 -18.81 -0.05 -9.28
N THR A 117 -19.72 -0.88 -8.76
CA THR A 117 -20.79 -0.39 -7.89
C THR A 117 -20.27 -0.16 -6.47
N CYS A 118 -20.30 1.09 -6.00
CA CYS A 118 -19.92 1.42 -4.63
C CYS A 118 -20.96 0.99 -3.56
N MET A 119 -22.01 0.28 -3.94
CA MET A 119 -23.00 -0.24 -3.01
C MET A 119 -22.52 -1.55 -2.40
N GLN A 120 -22.36 -1.59 -1.08
CA GLN A 120 -21.92 -2.79 -0.33
C GLN A 120 -20.59 -3.36 -0.87
N PHE A 121 -19.69 -2.52 -1.38
CA PHE A 121 -18.45 -2.97 -2.01
C PHE A 121 -17.48 -3.63 -1.01
N LEU A 122 -17.59 -3.32 0.29
CA LEU A 122 -16.74 -3.88 1.35
C LEU A 122 -16.83 -5.42 1.47
N ASP A 123 -17.92 -6.00 0.94
CA ASP A 123 -18.22 -7.43 0.92
C ASP A 123 -18.09 -8.05 -0.49
N LYS A 124 -17.66 -7.26 -1.49
CA LYS A 124 -17.57 -7.68 -2.90
C LYS A 124 -16.22 -7.37 -3.54
N MET A 125 -15.41 -6.54 -2.90
CA MET A 125 -14.10 -6.14 -3.42
C MET A 125 -13.10 -7.30 -3.39
N ILE A 126 -12.17 -7.25 -4.34
CA ILE A 126 -10.94 -8.03 -4.34
C ILE A 126 -9.80 -7.03 -4.20
N VAL A 127 -8.87 -7.28 -3.27
CA VAL A 127 -7.70 -6.43 -3.07
C VAL A 127 -6.46 -7.20 -3.46
N PHE A 128 -5.70 -6.66 -4.40
CA PHE A 128 -4.39 -7.14 -4.80
C PHE A 128 -3.33 -6.35 -4.03
N MET A 129 -2.40 -7.04 -3.37
CA MET A 129 -1.36 -6.43 -2.56
C MET A 129 0.00 -6.97 -3.03
N THR A 130 0.81 -6.11 -3.64
CA THR A 130 2.13 -6.50 -4.16
C THR A 130 3.11 -6.71 -3.02
N ASP A 131 3.83 -7.83 -3.03
CA ASP A 131 4.92 -8.12 -2.13
C ASP A 131 6.25 -8.00 -2.88
N ALA A 132 6.91 -6.85 -2.70
CA ALA A 132 8.18 -6.55 -3.36
C ALA A 132 9.36 -7.32 -2.74
N GLY A 133 9.24 -7.74 -1.48
CA GLY A 133 10.28 -8.51 -0.79
C GLY A 133 10.31 -9.96 -1.24
N ASP A 134 9.13 -10.57 -1.35
CA ASP A 134 8.99 -11.99 -1.72
C ASP A 134 8.69 -12.21 -3.20
N SER A 135 8.63 -11.15 -4.02
CA SER A 135 8.29 -11.24 -5.46
C SER A 135 6.98 -11.99 -5.68
N SER A 136 5.93 -11.61 -4.95
CA SER A 136 4.64 -12.30 -4.99
C SER A 136 3.46 -11.33 -4.85
N LEU A 137 2.26 -11.84 -5.04
CA LEU A 137 1.02 -11.07 -4.97
C LEU A 137 0.09 -11.71 -3.95
N VAL A 138 -0.32 -10.95 -2.94
CA VAL A 138 -1.36 -11.37 -2.00
C VAL A 138 -2.71 -10.91 -2.53
N VAL A 139 -3.65 -11.83 -2.64
CA VAL A 139 -5.02 -11.55 -3.11
C VAL A 139 -5.97 -11.80 -1.97
N TYR A 140 -6.71 -10.76 -1.57
CA TYR A 140 -7.79 -10.85 -0.60
C TYR A 140 -9.14 -10.72 -1.30
N ASN A 141 -10.01 -11.72 -1.14
CA ASN A 141 -11.38 -11.68 -1.61
C ASN A 141 -12.31 -11.45 -0.42
N SER A 142 -12.97 -10.29 -0.40
CA SER A 142 -13.86 -9.92 0.71
C SER A 142 -15.17 -10.70 0.73
N PHE A 143 -15.64 -11.21 -0.41
CA PHE A 143 -16.89 -11.98 -0.51
C PHE A 143 -16.75 -13.35 0.16
N THR A 144 -15.65 -14.04 -0.10
CA THR A 144 -15.34 -15.35 0.50
C THR A 144 -14.56 -15.24 1.81
N ASN A 145 -14.16 -14.02 2.20
CA ASN A 145 -13.23 -13.74 3.29
C ASN A 145 -11.98 -14.62 3.25
N SER A 146 -11.42 -14.82 2.07
CA SER A 146 -10.28 -15.70 1.84
C SER A 146 -9.08 -14.91 1.32
N MET A 147 -7.90 -15.39 1.66
CA MET A 147 -6.63 -14.82 1.19
C MET A 147 -5.77 -15.91 0.57
N CYS A 148 -5.13 -15.61 -0.54
CA CYS A 148 -4.12 -16.49 -1.15
C CYS A 148 -2.90 -15.67 -1.58
N ARG A 149 -1.78 -16.37 -1.74
CA ARG A 149 -0.54 -15.80 -2.27
C ARG A 149 -0.27 -16.44 -3.63
N VAL A 150 0.00 -15.59 -4.62
CA VAL A 150 0.31 -15.98 -5.99
C VAL A 150 1.78 -15.64 -6.23
N GLU A 151 2.55 -16.62 -6.67
CA GLU A 151 3.97 -16.48 -7.02
C GLU A 151 4.15 -16.74 -8.51
N SER A 152 5.09 -16.03 -9.14
CA SER A 152 5.47 -16.26 -10.53
C SER A 152 6.89 -15.76 -10.78
N ASP A 153 7.64 -16.42 -11.66
CA ASP A 153 8.98 -15.95 -12.04
C ASP A 153 8.96 -14.56 -12.69
N TYR A 154 7.83 -14.16 -13.31
CA TYR A 154 7.65 -12.82 -13.85
C TYR A 154 7.57 -11.73 -12.78
N MET A 155 7.34 -12.08 -11.52
CA MET A 155 7.31 -11.13 -10.41
C MET A 155 8.68 -10.89 -9.79
N LYS A 156 9.71 -11.64 -10.20
CA LYS A 156 11.09 -11.47 -9.71
C LYS A 156 11.79 -10.32 -10.43
N PRO A 157 12.76 -9.65 -9.78
CA PRO A 157 13.56 -8.62 -10.44
C PRO A 157 14.34 -9.22 -11.63
N THR A 158 14.24 -8.58 -12.79
CA THR A 158 15.02 -8.95 -13.99
C THR A 158 16.32 -8.14 -14.10
N ASP A 159 16.27 -6.89 -13.68
CA ASP A 159 17.40 -5.98 -13.58
C ASP A 159 17.27 -5.21 -12.26
N SER A 160 18.36 -5.15 -11.51
CA SER A 160 18.42 -4.46 -10.22
C SER A 160 19.22 -3.17 -10.28
N SER A 161 19.89 -2.90 -11.40
CA SER A 161 20.75 -1.72 -11.56
C SER A 161 20.09 -0.70 -12.46
N PHE A 162 20.07 0.56 -12.03
CA PHE A 162 19.52 1.66 -12.82
C PHE A 162 20.32 2.93 -12.56
N SER A 163 20.32 3.84 -13.54
CA SER A 163 21.00 5.13 -13.42
C SER A 163 19.99 6.27 -13.42
N ILE A 164 20.17 7.23 -12.51
CA ILE A 164 19.41 8.49 -12.48
C ILE A 164 20.42 9.63 -12.44
N ALA A 165 20.32 10.54 -13.42
CA ALA A 165 21.22 11.69 -13.54
C ALA A 165 22.73 11.33 -13.55
N GLY A 166 23.10 10.17 -14.09
CA GLY A 166 24.48 9.69 -14.17
C GLY A 166 24.96 8.92 -12.94
N GLU A 167 24.19 8.90 -11.86
CA GLU A 167 24.47 8.12 -10.66
C GLU A 167 23.87 6.72 -10.78
N ASN A 168 24.61 5.69 -10.37
CA ASN A 168 24.16 4.30 -10.44
C ASN A 168 23.59 3.85 -9.09
N PHE A 169 22.44 3.19 -9.14
CA PHE A 169 21.72 2.66 -8.00
C PHE A 169 21.46 1.17 -8.19
N THR A 170 21.43 0.45 -7.07
CA THR A 170 21.01 -0.95 -7.05
C THR A 170 19.79 -1.08 -6.14
N TYR A 171 18.71 -1.64 -6.67
CA TYR A 171 17.51 -2.01 -5.94
C TYR A 171 17.07 -3.41 -6.34
N VAL A 172 17.10 -4.33 -5.39
CA VAL A 172 16.61 -5.70 -5.57
C VAL A 172 15.21 -5.77 -4.98
N GLY A 173 14.20 -5.60 -5.83
CA GLY A 173 12.79 -5.74 -5.43
C GLY A 173 11.99 -6.39 -6.55
N GLY A 174 11.07 -7.27 -6.17
CA GLY A 174 10.15 -7.93 -7.09
C GLY A 174 9.01 -7.02 -7.56
N ILE A 175 7.85 -7.62 -7.82
CA ILE A 175 6.63 -6.91 -8.19
C ILE A 175 6.33 -5.77 -7.20
N PHE A 176 6.25 -4.55 -7.74
CA PHE A 176 6.09 -3.35 -6.93
C PHE A 176 4.76 -2.62 -7.18
N SER A 177 4.24 -2.67 -8.41
CA SER A 177 3.05 -1.95 -8.83
C SER A 177 2.17 -2.83 -9.71
N ILE A 178 0.87 -2.57 -9.68
CA ILE A 178 -0.13 -3.26 -10.50
C ILE A 178 -1.22 -2.26 -10.88
N THR A 179 -1.89 -2.50 -12.01
CA THR A 179 -3.06 -1.73 -12.44
C THR A 179 -4.04 -2.68 -13.13
N ILE A 180 -5.25 -2.19 -13.42
CA ILE A 180 -6.29 -2.94 -14.14
C ILE A 180 -6.58 -2.20 -15.44
N LEU A 181 -6.52 -2.92 -16.56
CA LEU A 181 -6.87 -2.40 -17.88
C LEU A 181 -8.18 -3.06 -18.34
N ASN A 182 -9.30 -2.42 -18.01
CA ASN A 182 -10.67 -2.86 -18.29
C ASN A 182 -11.12 -4.13 -17.52
N ASP A 183 -12.43 -4.29 -17.32
CA ASP A 183 -13.09 -5.44 -16.66
C ASP A 183 -12.88 -6.80 -17.34
N GLY A 184 -12.05 -6.88 -18.39
CA GLY A 184 -11.86 -8.08 -19.21
C GLY A 184 -10.47 -8.72 -19.15
N LYS A 185 -9.39 -8.02 -18.76
CA LYS A 185 -8.03 -8.58 -18.73
C LYS A 185 -7.14 -7.87 -17.71
N CYS A 186 -6.68 -8.60 -16.69
CA CYS A 186 -5.66 -8.11 -15.77
C CYS A 186 -4.33 -7.97 -16.51
N LEU A 187 -3.88 -6.74 -16.78
CA LEU A 187 -2.51 -6.47 -17.21
C LEU A 187 -1.67 -6.10 -15.99
N CYS A 188 -0.80 -7.00 -15.55
CA CYS A 188 0.26 -6.67 -14.61
C CYS A 188 1.32 -5.84 -15.34
N ILE A 189 1.36 -4.52 -15.10
CA ILE A 189 2.48 -3.69 -15.59
C ILE A 189 3.68 -3.97 -14.69
N LEU A 190 4.57 -4.83 -15.16
CA LEU A 190 5.87 -5.09 -14.56
C LEU A 190 6.90 -4.16 -15.21
N ASN A 191 7.48 -3.25 -14.41
CA ASN A 191 8.64 -2.41 -14.71
C ASN A 191 8.78 -1.88 -16.15
N ASN A 192 8.27 -0.66 -16.38
CA ASN A 192 8.70 0.31 -17.41
C ASN A 192 8.95 -0.19 -18.85
N ARG A 193 8.38 -1.32 -19.27
CA ARG A 193 8.30 -1.69 -20.68
C ARG A 193 6.86 -2.03 -21.04
N TYR A 194 6.30 -1.21 -21.92
CA TYR A 194 5.06 -1.49 -22.61
C TYR A 194 5.27 -2.72 -23.51
N TYR A 195 4.50 -3.77 -23.29
CA TYR A 195 4.28 -4.80 -24.30
C TYR A 195 2.82 -4.72 -24.72
N LEU A 196 2.61 -4.31 -25.97
CA LEU A 196 1.33 -4.32 -26.69
C LEU A 196 0.93 -5.76 -27.04
#